data_AF-Q394E7-F1
#
_entry.id   AF-Q394E7-F1
#
_cell.length_a   1.000
_cell.length_b   1.000
_cell.length_c   1.000
_cell.angle_alpha   90.00
_cell.angle_beta   90.00
_cell.angle_gamma   90.00
#
_symmetry.space_group_name_H-M   'P 1'
#
loop_
_entity.id
_entity.type
_entity.pdbx_description
1 polymer ?
#
loop_
_entity_poly.entity_id
_entity_poly.type
_entity_poly.pdbx_seq_one_letter_code
_entity_poly.pdbx_strand_id
1 'polypeptide(L)'
;MRIRSTVAALVPLVLAGCLSAPPPVNLPDARSIGFDGAHAVAPDCAKLMQPSHLVDAGFARPGVPFGCATYSNLAAMLARPEDLVAPVPYGGADAQTAADAVRRYVEDRVKQPTPGKTQTTGSPSH
;
A
#
# COMPACT_ATOMS: atom_id res chain seq x y z
N MET A 1 -4.03 47.73 -10.13
CA MET A 1 -4.19 46.72 -11.21
C MET A 1 -3.35 45.44 -11.00
N ARG A 2 -2.19 45.49 -10.33
CA ARG A 2 -1.31 44.32 -10.09
C ARG A 2 -1.87 43.22 -9.15
N ILE A 3 -2.69 43.59 -8.16
CA ILE A 3 -3.27 42.65 -7.17
C ILE A 3 -4.34 41.73 -7.80
N ARG A 4 -5.05 42.19 -8.83
CA ARG A 4 -6.06 41.37 -9.53
C ARG A 4 -5.41 40.27 -10.38
N SER A 5 -4.23 40.54 -10.94
CA SER A 5 -3.48 39.59 -11.76
C SER A 5 -2.84 38.47 -10.93
N THR A 6 -2.40 38.76 -9.70
CA THR A 6 -1.81 37.75 -8.80
C THR A 6 -2.84 36.78 -8.26
N VAL A 7 -4.05 37.25 -7.93
CA VAL A 7 -5.15 36.38 -7.46
C VAL A 7 -5.61 35.42 -8.57
N ALA A 8 -5.74 35.90 -9.82
CA ALA A 8 -6.14 35.05 -10.95
C ALA A 8 -5.14 33.92 -11.26
N ALA A 9 -3.84 34.13 -11.01
CA ALA A 9 -2.81 33.14 -11.25
C ALA A 9 -2.76 32.00 -10.20
N LEU A 10 -3.25 32.24 -8.98
CA LEU A 10 -3.25 31.26 -7.89
C LEU A 10 -4.46 30.32 -7.91
N VAL A 11 -5.57 30.73 -8.52
CA VAL A 11 -6.79 29.93 -8.65
C VAL A 11 -6.56 28.54 -9.29
N PRO A 12 -5.87 28.39 -10.44
CA PRO A 12 -5.68 27.07 -11.06
C PRO A 12 -4.79 26.12 -10.23
N LEU A 13 -3.85 26.65 -9.43
CA LEU A 13 -3.01 25.86 -8.53
C LEU A 13 -3.82 25.23 -7.38
N VAL A 14 -4.84 25.95 -6.87
CA VAL A 14 -5.73 25.42 -5.82
C VAL A 14 -6.70 24.38 -6.39
N LEU A 15 -7.18 24.57 -7.62
CA LEU A 15 -8.08 23.62 -8.30
C LEU A 15 -7.38 22.31 -8.70
N ALA A 16 -6.10 22.36 -9.08
CA ALA A 16 -5.35 21.16 -9.45
C ALA A 16 -5.18 20.16 -8.29
N GLY A 17 -5.19 20.61 -7.04
CA GLY A 17 -5.06 19.74 -5.86
C GLY A 17 -6.28 18.85 -5.58
N CYS A 18 -7.45 19.16 -6.14
CA CYS A 18 -8.69 18.42 -5.88
C CYS A 18 -8.95 17.27 -6.86
N LEU A 19 -8.24 17.20 -7.98
CA LEU A 19 -8.50 16.24 -9.07
C LEU A 19 -7.79 14.88 -8.89
N SER A 20 -7.00 14.71 -7.82
CA SER A 20 -6.21 13.48 -7.60
C SER A 20 -6.19 13.02 -6.16
N ALA A 21 -7.22 13.33 -5.36
CA ALA A 21 -7.34 12.76 -4.02
C ALA A 21 -7.34 11.22 -4.12
N PRO A 22 -6.34 10.52 -3.57
CA PRO A 22 -6.42 9.08 -3.43
C PRO A 22 -7.38 8.74 -2.27
N PRO A 23 -8.18 7.68 -2.39
CA PRO A 23 -8.33 6.77 -3.54
C PRO A 23 -9.19 7.35 -4.68
N PRO A 24 -9.09 6.81 -5.91
CA PRO A 24 -9.98 7.16 -7.00
C PRO A 24 -11.45 7.05 -6.59
N VAL A 25 -12.29 7.94 -7.13
CA VAL A 25 -13.73 7.97 -6.81
C VAL A 25 -14.33 6.57 -7.03
N ASN A 26 -14.92 6.00 -5.97
CA ASN A 26 -15.52 4.66 -5.89
C ASN A 26 -14.59 3.47 -5.64
N LEU A 27 -13.31 3.65 -5.33
CA LEU A 27 -12.48 2.59 -4.74
C LEU A 27 -12.35 2.76 -3.21
N PRO A 28 -12.34 1.66 -2.44
CA PRO A 28 -12.09 1.75 -1.01
C PRO A 28 -10.67 2.24 -0.71
N ASP A 29 -10.47 2.85 0.46
CA ASP A 29 -9.12 3.18 0.92
C ASP A 29 -8.45 1.95 1.56
N ALA A 30 -7.20 2.11 2.04
CA ALA A 30 -6.46 1.02 2.67
C ALA A 30 -7.14 0.42 3.93
N ARG A 31 -8.11 1.11 4.53
CA ARG A 31 -8.86 0.63 5.72
C ARG A 31 -9.82 -0.51 5.38
N SER A 32 -10.03 -0.83 4.11
CA SER A 32 -10.77 -2.04 3.73
C SER A 32 -10.01 -3.34 3.96
N ILE A 33 -8.70 -3.27 4.27
CA ILE A 33 -7.92 -4.43 4.69
C ILE A 33 -8.19 -4.67 6.18
N GLY A 34 -8.71 -5.86 6.50
CA GLY A 34 -9.01 -6.28 7.86
C GLY A 34 -7.93 -7.17 8.47
N PHE A 35 -8.18 -7.64 9.68
CA PHE A 35 -7.34 -8.60 10.41
C PHE A 35 -8.22 -9.74 10.95
N ASP A 36 -7.89 -10.99 10.65
CA ASP A 36 -8.67 -12.17 11.08
C ASP A 36 -8.17 -12.81 12.39
N GLY A 37 -7.19 -12.19 13.04
CA GLY A 37 -6.52 -12.71 14.24
C GLY A 37 -5.14 -13.29 13.95
N ALA A 38 -4.80 -13.57 12.70
CA ALA A 38 -3.47 -14.05 12.31
C ALA A 38 -2.91 -13.33 11.07
N HIS A 39 -3.75 -12.99 10.10
CA HIS A 39 -3.36 -12.44 8.81
C HIS A 39 -4.15 -11.17 8.48
N ALA A 40 -3.54 -10.35 7.63
CA ALA A 40 -4.25 -9.26 6.99
C ALA A 40 -5.13 -9.83 5.87
N VAL A 41 -6.39 -9.41 5.84
CA VAL A 41 -7.40 -9.92 4.91
C VAL A 41 -7.83 -8.81 3.98
N ALA A 42 -7.59 -8.99 2.69
CA ALA A 42 -8.05 -8.09 1.65
C ALA A 42 -9.60 -8.07 1.56
N PRO A 43 -10.20 -6.98 1.05
CA PRO A 43 -11.64 -6.93 0.85
C PRO A 43 -12.10 -7.98 -0.16
N ASP A 44 -13.35 -8.40 -0.03
CA ASP A 44 -14.01 -9.29 -0.99
C ASP A 44 -14.02 -8.67 -2.39
N CYS A 45 -13.31 -9.30 -3.34
CA CYS A 45 -13.17 -8.82 -4.71
C CYS A 45 -14.49 -8.80 -5.49
N ALA A 46 -15.50 -9.58 -5.07
CA ALA A 46 -16.84 -9.50 -5.67
C ALA A 46 -17.48 -8.12 -5.43
N LYS A 47 -17.16 -7.46 -4.31
CA LYS A 47 -17.64 -6.11 -3.98
C LYS A 47 -16.94 -5.00 -4.77
N LEU A 48 -15.83 -5.32 -5.43
CA LEU A 48 -15.08 -4.40 -6.28
C LEU A 48 -15.41 -4.56 -7.77
N MET A 49 -16.31 -5.47 -8.10
CA MET A 49 -16.64 -5.80 -9.48
C MET A 49 -17.33 -4.63 -10.18
N GLN A 50 -16.67 -4.07 -11.18
CA GLN A 50 -17.26 -3.06 -12.04
C GLN A 50 -17.74 -3.68 -13.35
N PRO A 51 -19.01 -3.49 -13.73
CA PRO A 51 -19.51 -4.02 -14.99
C PRO A 51 -18.82 -3.34 -16.18
N SER A 52 -18.59 -4.10 -17.24
CA SER A 52 -18.15 -3.52 -18.51
C SER A 52 -19.35 -2.98 -19.28
N HIS A 53 -19.24 -1.75 -19.77
CA HIS A 53 -20.21 -1.16 -20.70
C HIS A 53 -19.89 -1.49 -22.16
N LEU A 54 -18.81 -2.24 -22.43
CA LEU A 54 -18.38 -2.62 -23.76
C LEU A 54 -19.04 -3.94 -24.19
N VAL A 55 -19.55 -3.94 -25.42
CA VAL A 55 -20.15 -5.11 -26.08
C VAL A 55 -19.31 -5.45 -27.31
N ASP A 56 -19.00 -6.73 -27.47
CA ASP A 56 -18.17 -7.25 -28.57
C ASP A 56 -18.97 -8.34 -29.31
N ALA A 57 -19.30 -8.08 -30.58
CA ALA A 57 -20.16 -8.95 -31.40
C ALA A 57 -21.49 -9.37 -30.74
N GLY A 58 -22.09 -8.50 -29.91
CA GLY A 58 -23.33 -8.79 -29.19
C GLY A 58 -23.15 -9.47 -27.83
N PHE A 59 -21.91 -9.80 -27.44
CA PHE A 59 -21.58 -10.36 -26.12
C PHE A 59 -21.04 -9.28 -25.19
N ALA A 60 -21.60 -9.22 -23.98
CA ALA A 60 -21.07 -8.34 -22.92
C ALA A 60 -19.67 -8.79 -22.51
N ARG A 61 -18.73 -7.85 -22.43
CA ARG A 61 -17.39 -8.14 -21.92
C ARG A 61 -17.44 -8.41 -20.41
N PRO A 62 -16.56 -9.28 -19.87
CA PRO A 62 -16.45 -9.48 -18.44
C PRO A 62 -16.19 -8.16 -17.70
N GLY A 63 -16.79 -8.01 -16.52
CA GLY A 63 -16.46 -6.93 -15.59
C GLY A 63 -15.05 -7.09 -15.02
N VAL A 64 -14.56 -6.02 -14.38
CA VAL A 64 -13.22 -5.99 -13.78
C VAL A 64 -13.32 -5.62 -12.30
N PRO A 65 -12.76 -6.43 -11.38
CA PRO A 65 -12.71 -6.10 -9.97
C PRO A 65 -11.55 -5.12 -9.68
N PHE A 66 -11.79 -3.83 -9.93
CA PHE A 66 -10.75 -2.81 -9.83
C PHE A 66 -10.14 -2.75 -8.42
N GLY A 67 -8.81 -2.85 -8.34
CA GLY A 67 -8.06 -2.81 -7.09
C GLY A 67 -7.91 -4.15 -6.36
N CYS A 68 -8.60 -5.23 -6.74
CA CYS A 68 -8.52 -6.53 -6.07
C CYS A 68 -7.08 -7.04 -5.92
N ALA A 69 -6.29 -7.03 -7.00
CA ALA A 69 -4.87 -7.42 -6.92
C ALA A 69 -4.05 -6.48 -6.02
N THR A 70 -4.35 -5.18 -6.07
CA THR A 70 -3.66 -4.16 -5.25
C THR A 70 -3.88 -4.40 -3.77
N TYR A 71 -5.13 -4.59 -3.32
CA TYR A 71 -5.41 -4.81 -1.89
C TYR A 71 -4.91 -6.17 -1.41
N SER A 72 -5.01 -7.22 -2.23
CA SER A 72 -4.47 -8.55 -1.90
C SER A 72 -2.95 -8.51 -1.74
N ASN A 73 -2.24 -7.84 -2.65
CA ASN A 73 -0.81 -7.67 -2.53
C ASN A 73 -0.45 -6.83 -1.31
N LEU A 74 -1.18 -5.74 -1.06
CA LEU A 74 -0.93 -4.90 0.11
C LEU A 74 -1.15 -5.66 1.41
N ALA A 75 -2.21 -6.45 1.52
CA ALA A 75 -2.47 -7.31 2.68
C ALA A 75 -1.32 -8.31 2.90
N ALA A 76 -0.82 -8.94 1.83
CA ALA A 76 0.32 -9.86 1.90
C ALA A 76 1.65 -9.18 2.26
N MET A 77 1.80 -7.88 1.97
CA MET A 77 2.99 -7.09 2.28
C MET A 77 3.02 -6.54 3.71
N LEU A 78 1.91 -6.61 4.46
CA LEU A 78 1.87 -6.11 5.84
C LEU A 78 2.78 -6.96 6.73
N ALA A 79 3.85 -6.35 7.23
CA ALA A 79 4.81 -7.01 8.10
C ALA A 79 4.23 -7.37 9.48
N ARG A 80 3.26 -6.58 9.97
CA ARG A 80 2.57 -6.76 11.26
C ARG A 80 1.06 -6.53 11.08
N PRO A 81 0.30 -7.56 10.69
CA PRO A 81 -1.14 -7.43 10.46
C PRO A 81 -1.95 -6.91 11.66
N GLU A 82 -1.50 -7.19 12.89
CA GLU A 82 -2.18 -6.75 14.12
C GLU A 82 -2.21 -5.21 14.28
N ASP A 83 -1.30 -4.48 13.62
CA ASP A 83 -1.28 -3.01 13.65
C ASP A 83 -2.53 -2.40 13.00
N LEU A 84 -3.30 -3.16 12.21
CA LEU A 84 -4.58 -2.70 11.64
C LEU A 84 -5.67 -2.45 12.70
N VAL A 85 -5.61 -3.16 13.84
CA VAL A 85 -6.60 -3.05 14.93
C VAL A 85 -5.99 -2.50 16.21
N ALA A 86 -4.69 -2.70 16.43
CA ALA A 86 -3.95 -2.25 17.60
C ALA A 86 -2.63 -1.59 17.16
N PRO A 87 -2.70 -0.39 16.53
CA PRO A 87 -1.51 0.27 16.00
C PRO A 87 -0.54 0.63 17.12
N VAL A 88 0.74 0.28 16.93
CA VAL A 88 1.81 0.78 17.79
C VAL A 88 2.15 2.21 17.39
N PRO A 89 2.29 3.15 18.34
CA PRO A 89 2.72 4.52 18.02
C PRO A 89 4.03 4.51 17.24
N TYR A 90 4.05 5.25 16.12
CA TYR A 90 5.27 5.42 15.34
C TYR A 90 6.32 6.16 16.18
N GLY A 91 7.42 5.49 16.50
CA GLY A 91 8.49 6.04 17.33
C GLY A 91 9.32 7.15 16.68
N GLY A 92 9.02 7.52 15.43
CA GLY A 92 9.80 8.45 14.62
C GLY A 92 10.88 7.75 13.80
N ALA A 93 11.48 8.50 12.87
CA ALA A 93 12.66 8.06 12.14
C ALA A 93 13.93 8.44 12.90
N ASP A 94 14.79 7.47 13.20
CA ASP A 94 16.13 7.75 13.72
C ASP A 94 17.11 7.93 12.56
N ALA A 95 17.31 9.19 12.18
CA ALA A 95 18.21 9.56 11.11
C ALA A 95 19.67 9.15 11.38
N GLN A 96 20.09 9.12 12.64
CA GLN A 96 21.47 8.77 13.00
C GLN A 96 21.69 7.27 12.83
N THR A 97 20.73 6.45 13.26
CA THR A 97 20.77 5.00 13.02
C THR A 97 20.84 4.68 11.52
N ALA A 98 20.06 5.39 10.70
CA ALA A 98 20.11 5.23 9.24
C ALA A 98 21.45 5.67 8.64
N ALA A 99 21.98 6.84 9.04
CA ALA A 99 23.27 7.34 8.58
C ALA A 99 24.42 6.40 8.96
N ASP A 100 24.39 5.87 10.18
CA ASP A 100 25.38 4.91 10.65
C ASP A 100 25.28 3.57 9.92
N ALA A 101 24.08 3.11 9.57
CA ALA A 101 23.91 1.90 8.76
C ALA A 101 24.54 2.06 7.37
N VAL A 102 24.32 3.20 6.71
CA VAL A 102 24.96 3.51 5.42
C VAL A 102 26.48 3.59 5.57
N ARG A 103 26.98 4.26 6.62
CA ARG A 103 28.43 4.35 6.88
C ARG A 103 29.07 2.98 7.10
N ARG A 104 28.44 2.10 7.88
CA ARG A 104 28.93 0.72 8.08
C ARG A 104 28.96 -0.07 6.76
N TYR A 105 27.97 0.13 5.89
CA TYR A 105 27.95 -0.51 4.57
C TYR A 105 29.09 -0.01 3.69
N VAL A 106 29.30 1.32 3.61
CA VAL A 106 30.37 1.93 2.81
C VAL A 106 31.77 1.57 3.32
N GLU A 107 31.95 1.47 4.63
CA GLU A 107 33.20 1.06 5.27
C GLU A 107 33.44 -0.47 5.24
N ASP A 108 32.61 -1.24 4.52
CA ASP A 108 32.64 -2.71 4.45
C ASP A 108 32.62 -3.39 5.84
N ARG A 109 31.93 -2.75 6.80
CA ARG A 109 31.76 -3.23 8.18
C ARG A 109 30.48 -4.04 8.37
N VAL A 110 29.66 -4.18 7.34
CA VAL A 110 28.52 -5.09 7.31
C VAL A 110 28.96 -6.40 6.65
N LYS A 111 29.23 -7.43 7.47
CA LYS A 111 29.42 -8.78 6.95
C LYS A 111 28.06 -9.36 6.57
N GLN A 112 27.90 -9.86 5.35
CA GLN A 112 26.71 -10.65 5.02
C GLN A 112 26.61 -11.82 6.02
N PRO A 113 25.40 -12.13 6.52
CA PRO A 113 25.23 -13.36 7.27
C PRO A 113 25.70 -14.50 6.38
N THR A 114 26.68 -15.27 6.87
CA THR A 114 27.06 -16.52 6.22
C THR A 114 25.76 -17.31 6.00
N PRO A 115 25.51 -17.88 4.81
CA PRO A 115 24.26 -18.59 4.55
C PRO A 115 24.00 -19.57 5.68
N GLY A 116 23.05 -19.22 6.55
CA GLY A 116 22.70 -20.05 7.68
C GLY A 116 22.14 -21.33 7.10
N LYS A 117 22.72 -22.47 7.46
CA LYS A 117 22.09 -23.77 7.24
C LYS A 117 20.63 -23.65 7.68
N THR A 118 19.72 -23.92 6.75
CA THR A 118 18.28 -24.00 7.00
C THR A 118 18.05 -24.80 8.28
N GLN A 119 17.67 -24.14 9.37
CA GLN A 119 17.10 -24.84 10.51
C GLN A 119 15.67 -25.18 10.11
N THR A 120 15.52 -26.37 9.54
CA THR A 120 14.23 -27.04 9.48
C THR A 120 13.82 -27.33 10.92
N THR A 121 13.00 -26.48 11.52
CA THR A 121 12.19 -26.89 12.67
C THR A 121 11.25 -27.97 12.17
N GLY A 122 11.62 -29.23 12.44
CA GLY A 122 10.76 -30.37 12.17
C GLY A 122 9.43 -30.23 12.89
N SER A 123 8.35 -30.46 12.16
CA SER A 123 6.99 -30.56 12.71
C SER A 123 6.95 -31.68 13.76
N PRO A 124 6.28 -31.52 14.92
CA PRO A 124 6.01 -32.64 15.80
C PRO A 124 4.98 -33.54 15.10
N SER A 125 5.36 -34.80 14.92
CA SER A 125 4.47 -35.86 14.47
C SER A 125 3.50 -36.24 15.59
N HIS A 126 2.20 -36.29 15.29
CA HIS A 126 1.23 -37.19 15.91
C HIS A 126 0.22 -37.63 14.85
#